data_AF-A0A1G6HS51-F1
#
_entry.id   AF-A0A1G6HS51-F1
#
_cell.length_a   1.000
_cell.length_b   1.000
_cell.length_c   1.000
_cell.angle_alpha   90.00
_cell.angle_beta   90.00
_cell.angle_gamma   90.00
#
_symmetry.space_group_name_H-M   'P 1'
#
loop_
_entity.id
_entity.type
_entity.pdbx_description
1 polymer ?
#
loop_
_entity_poly.entity_id
_entity_poly.type
_entity_poly.pdbx_seq_one_letter_code
_entity_poly.pdbx_strand_id
1 'polypeptide(L)' 'MGLWCLKVLFFLFVGFSIVGLIFGIYTHDGIIIAIGILFILAAIIIALELKQLSSGPFHRD' A
#
# COMPACT_ATOMS: atom_id res chain seq x y z
N MET A 1 -19.24 1.98 2.57
CA MET A 1 -18.46 1.09 1.66
C MET A 1 -16.98 1.46 1.51
N GLY A 2 -16.57 2.74 1.58
CA GLY A 2 -15.19 3.16 1.23
C GLY A 2 -14.05 2.58 2.10
N LEU A 3 -14.26 2.43 3.41
CA LEU A 3 -13.21 1.96 4.33
C LEU A 3 -12.75 0.51 4.05
N TRP A 4 -13.71 -0.37 3.73
CA TRP A 4 -13.43 -1.76 3.36
C TRP A 4 -12.66 -1.84 2.04
N CYS A 5 -13.03 -1.00 1.07
CA CYS A 5 -12.32 -0.89 -0.20
C CYS A 5 -10.86 -0.45 0.02
N LEU A 6 -10.62 0.60 0.82
CA LEU A 6 -9.26 1.05 1.14
C LEU A 6 -8.43 -0.04 1.81
N LYS A 7 -9.05 -0.83 2.71
CA LYS A 7 -8.34 -1.89 3.42
C LYS A 7 -7.93 -3.05 2.50
N VAL A 8 -8.79 -3.42 1.55
CA VAL A 8 -8.46 -4.41 0.51
C VAL A 8 -7.39 -3.87 -0.43
N LEU A 9 -7.49 -2.60 -0.84
CA LEU A 9 -6.50 -1.95 -1.69
C LEU A 9 -5.12 -1.94 -1.03
N PHE A 10 -5.05 -1.59 0.26
CA PHE A 10 -3.81 -1.62 1.05
C PHE A 10 -3.13 -2.99 1.00
N PHE A 11 -3.89 -4.07 1.25
CA PHE A 11 -3.34 -5.42 1.22
C PHE A 11 -2.83 -5.82 -0.17
N LEU A 12 -3.52 -5.42 -1.24
CA LEU A 12 -3.07 -5.63 -2.62
C LEU A 12 -1.75 -4.91 -2.89
N PHE A 13 -1.64 -3.64 -2.51
CA PHE A 13 -0.43 -2.84 -2.70
C PHE A 13 0.78 -3.39 -1.94
N VAL A 14 0.58 -3.84 -0.69
CA VAL A 14 1.63 -4.50 0.09
C VAL A 14 2.05 -5.82 -0.57
N GLY A 15 1.09 -6.64 -1.01
CA GLY A 15 1.37 -7.89 -1.70
C GLY A 15 2.18 -7.69 -2.98
N PHE A 16 1.74 -6.77 -3.85
CA PHE A 16 2.46 -6.44 -5.09
C PHE A 16 3.85 -5.87 -4.83
N SER A 17 4.03 -5.06 -3.79
CA SER A 17 5.34 -4.54 -3.42
C SER A 17 6.31 -5.65 -3.03
N ILE A 18 5.87 -6.60 -2.19
CA ILE A 18 6.71 -7.73 -1.75
C ILE A 18 7.09 -8.60 -2.94
N VAL A 19 6.12 -8.99 -3.77
CA VAL A 19 6.37 -9.82 -4.97
C VAL A 19 7.30 -9.08 -5.94
N GLY A 20 7.06 -7.80 -6.17
CA GLY A 20 7.88 -6.96 -7.05
C GLY A 20 9.30 -6.79 -6.55
N LEU A 21 9.52 -6.60 -5.24
CA LEU A 21 10.85 -6.50 -4.67
C LEU A 21 11.62 -7.82 -4.74
N ILE A 22 10.99 -8.94 -4.39
CA ILE A 22 11.62 -10.26 -4.47
C ILE A 22 12.00 -10.57 -5.93
N PHE A 23 11.07 -10.32 -6.86
CA PHE A 23 11.31 -10.55 -8.28
C PHE A 23 12.39 -9.61 -8.84
N GLY A 24 12.34 -8.32 -8.52
CA GLY A 24 13.32 -7.34 -8.98
C GLY A 24 14.73 -7.60 -8.45
N ILE A 25 14.86 -8.07 -7.21
CA ILE A 25 16.14 -8.52 -6.66
C ILE A 25 16.63 -9.78 -7.40
N TYR A 26 15.74 -10.75 -7.63
CA TYR A 26 16.08 -11.99 -8.34
C TYR A 26 16.58 -11.73 -9.78
N THR A 27 15.95 -10.80 -10.49
CA THR A 27 16.33 -10.44 -11.86
C THR A 27 17.43 -9.37 -11.92
N HIS A 28 17.89 -8.85 -10.78
CA HIS A 28 18.78 -7.68 -10.69
C HIS A 28 18.30 -6.47 -11.51
N ASP A 29 16.99 -6.32 -11.68
CA ASP A 29 16.39 -5.24 -12.46
C ASP A 29 16.03 -4.06 -11.55
N GLY A 30 16.81 -3.00 -11.66
CA GLY A 30 16.61 -1.78 -10.88
C GLY A 30 15.26 -1.09 -11.12
N ILE A 31 14.64 -1.25 -12.30
CA ILE A 31 13.34 -0.65 -12.62
C ILE A 31 12.24 -1.37 -11.83
N ILE A 32 12.28 -2.70 -11.80
CA ILE A 32 11.30 -3.50 -11.05
C ILE A 32 11.40 -3.22 -9.56
N ILE A 33 12.63 -3.09 -9.03
CA ILE A 33 12.87 -2.70 -7.64
C ILE A 33 12.27 -1.30 -7.36
N ALA A 34 12.48 -0.32 -8.24
CA ALA A 34 11.92 1.02 -8.09
C ALA A 34 10.38 1.00 -8.09
N ILE A 35 9.74 0.19 -8.95
CA ILE A 35 8.28 -0.01 -8.95
C ILE A 35 7.81 -0.62 -7.61
N GLY A 36 8.56 -1.59 -7.08
CA GLY A 36 8.30 -2.17 -5.76
C GLY A 36 8.29 -1.11 -4.65
N ILE A 37 9.25 -0.18 -4.67
CA ILE A 37 9.34 0.94 -3.72
C ILE A 37 8.17 1.93 -3.89
N LEU A 38 7.78 2.23 -5.12
CA LEU A 38 6.58 3.05 -5.40
C LEU A 38 5.32 2.45 -4.79
N PHE A 39 5.17 1.12 -4.85
CA PHE A 39 4.07 0.43 -4.18
C PHE A 39 4.14 0.50 -2.65
N ILE A 40 5.34 0.52 -2.03
CA ILE A 40 5.49 0.79 -0.59
C ILE A 40 4.97 2.19 -0.26
N LEU A 41 5.37 3.21 -1.01
CA LEU A 41 4.94 4.59 -0.77
C LEU A 41 3.42 4.72 -0.90
N ALA A 42 2.82 4.09 -1.93
CA ALA A 42 1.38 4.03 -2.09
C ALA A 42 0.69 3.36 -0.90
N ALA A 43 1.23 2.23 -0.42
CA ALA A 43 0.70 1.55 0.77
C ALA A 43 0.76 2.44 2.02
N ILE A 44 1.85 3.19 2.21
CA ILE A 44 1.99 4.14 3.33
C ILE A 44 0.91 5.22 3.27
N ILE A 45 0.70 5.83 2.10
CA ILE A 45 -0.33 6.87 1.91
C ILE A 45 -1.72 6.31 2.23
N ILE A 46 -2.04 5.12 1.72
CA ILE A 46 -3.33 4.45 1.99
C ILE A 46 -3.47 4.12 3.48
N ALA A 47 -2.40 3.70 4.17
CA ALA A 47 -2.42 3.45 5.60
C ALA A 47 -2.65 4.73 6.41
N LEU A 48 -2.07 5.85 5.99
CA LEU A 48 -2.28 7.17 6.61
C LEU A 48 -3.73 7.64 6.43
N GLU A 49 -4.28 7.50 5.23
CA GLU A 49 -5.70 7.77 4.95
C GLU A 49 -6.63 6.90 5.80
N LEU A 50 -6.35 5.59 5.87
CA LEU A 50 -7.12 4.66 6.70
C LEU A 50 -7.05 5.05 8.18
N LYS A 51 -5.87 5.48 8.66
CA LYS A 51 -5.69 5.97 10.02
C LYS A 51 -6.46 7.27 10.24
N GLN A 52 -6.38 8.25 9.34
CA GLN A 52 -7.13 9.50 9.43
C GLN A 52 -8.65 9.29 9.46
N LEU A 53 -9.17 8.40 8.60
CA LEU A 53 -10.59 8.03 8.59
C LEU A 53 -11.01 7.32 9.89
N SER A 54 -10.09 6.54 10.49
CA SER A 54 -10.33 5.87 11.77
C SER A 54 -10.18 6.79 12.98
N SER A 55 -9.40 7.87 12.92
CA SER A 55 -9.09 8.76 14.06
C SER A 55 -9.66 10.18 13.95
N GLY A 56 -10.48 10.45 12.92
CA GLY A 56 -11.14 11.74 12.76
C GLY A 56 -12.25 11.96 13.81
N PRO A 57 -12.43 13.19 14.34
CA PRO A 57 -13.45 13.52 15.35
C PRO A 57 -14.91 13.42 14.85
N PHE A 58 -15.13 13.08 13.58
CA PHE A 58 -16.44 12.83 12.97
C PHE A 58 -16.80 11.34 12.89
N HIS A 59 -16.15 10.49 13.68
CA HIS A 59 -16.67 9.17 14.00
C HIS A 59 -17.87 9.34 14.95
N ARG A 60 -18.99 9.84 14.42
CA ARG A 60 -20.30 9.74 15.07
C ARG A 60 -20.94 8.49 14.51
N ASP A 61 -20.91 7.45 15.35
CA ASP A 61 -21.83 6.32 15.44
C ASP A 61 -22.12 5.49 14.16
#